data_AF-A0A6A3GVA1-F1
#
_entry.id   AF-A0A6A3GVA1-F1
#
_cell.length_a   1.000
_cell.length_b   1.000
_cell.length_c   1.000
_cell.angle_alpha   90.00
_cell.angle_beta   90.00
_cell.angle_gamma   90.00
#
_symmetry.space_group_name_H-M   'P 1'
#
loop_
_entity.id
_entity.type
_entity.pdbx_description
1 polymer ?
#
loop_
_entity_poly.entity_id
_entity_poly.type
_entity_poly.pdbx_seq_one_letter_code
_entity_poly.pdbx_strand_id
1 'polypeptide(L)'
;MGRDSASDDDEADAAELLAEVEAELREQRAEEATNMFVSVKKIRDFAKTEQPAETVNVSTIMCVLDSERLENNRGSRVNLVEGYMQRHIKCYEKTLARMDKFRSDARVLKLTVWDPKNRSVGKPRFRSGGVYEFKKVHSLKFYHNTLQGCVQAVGAANPGLIEEFPDFAAAKRARLSELTSDGDMEEAQE
;
A
#
# COMPACT_ATOMS: atom_id res chain seq x y z
N MET A 1 44.30 18.80 -29.16
CA MET A 1 43.69 17.49 -28.84
C MET A 1 43.73 17.36 -27.33
N GLY A 2 42.61 17.59 -26.66
CA GLY A 2 42.58 17.73 -25.19
C GLY A 2 41.24 18.23 -24.63
N ARG A 3 40.16 17.95 -25.34
CA ARG A 3 38.78 18.06 -24.89
C ARG A 3 38.16 16.78 -25.44
N ASP A 4 37.72 15.89 -24.56
CA ASP A 4 36.77 14.78 -24.78
C ASP A 4 36.84 13.81 -23.58
N SER A 5 38.00 13.70 -22.91
CA SER A 5 38.15 12.76 -21.77
C SER A 5 37.25 13.10 -20.56
N ALA A 6 37.06 14.36 -20.21
CA ALA A 6 36.22 14.73 -19.08
C ALA A 6 34.71 14.54 -19.35
N SER A 7 34.28 14.70 -20.61
CA SER A 7 32.88 14.43 -21.00
C SER A 7 32.60 12.93 -21.14
N ASP A 8 33.61 12.14 -21.53
CA ASP A 8 33.49 10.69 -21.60
C ASP A 8 33.43 10.07 -20.19
N ASP A 9 34.17 10.64 -19.22
CA ASP A 9 34.10 10.24 -17.81
C ASP A 9 32.74 10.60 -17.19
N ASP A 10 32.20 11.81 -17.44
CA ASP A 10 30.87 12.22 -16.95
C ASP A 10 29.73 11.36 -17.55
N GLU A 11 29.84 10.95 -18.82
CA GLU A 11 28.86 10.08 -19.47
C GLU A 11 28.91 8.64 -18.91
N ALA A 12 30.12 8.14 -18.58
CA ALA A 12 30.29 6.85 -17.93
C ALA A 12 29.70 6.85 -16.51
N ASP A 13 29.96 7.89 -15.72
CA ASP A 13 29.39 8.06 -14.38
C ASP A 13 27.85 8.17 -14.43
N ALA A 14 27.31 8.88 -15.42
CA ALA A 14 25.87 8.98 -15.63
C ALA A 14 25.24 7.62 -15.99
N ALA A 15 25.90 6.85 -16.87
CA ALA A 15 25.43 5.52 -17.25
C ALA A 15 25.47 4.53 -16.08
N GLU A 16 26.50 4.59 -15.23
CA GLU A 16 26.58 3.78 -14.01
C GLU A 16 25.44 4.12 -13.03
N LEU A 17 25.21 5.41 -12.77
CA LEU A 17 24.12 5.86 -11.90
C LEU A 17 22.75 5.44 -12.44
N LEU A 18 22.52 5.55 -13.75
CA LEU A 18 21.27 5.12 -14.37
C LEU A 18 21.06 3.61 -14.23
N ALA A 19 22.11 2.80 -14.43
CA ALA A 19 22.04 1.36 -14.25
C ALA A 19 21.73 0.96 -12.79
N GLU A 20 22.32 1.65 -11.82
CA GLU A 20 22.03 1.48 -10.39
C GLU A 20 20.55 1.79 -10.09
N VAL A 21 20.05 2.93 -10.55
CA VAL A 21 18.65 3.35 -10.33
C VAL A 21 17.66 2.40 -11.02
N GLU A 22 17.98 1.91 -12.22
CA GLU A 22 17.16 0.91 -12.91
C GLU A 22 17.16 -0.44 -12.18
N ALA A 23 18.27 -0.82 -11.56
CA ALA A 23 18.37 -2.01 -10.73
C ALA A 23 17.49 -1.91 -9.48
N GLU A 24 17.56 -0.79 -8.75
CA GLU A 24 16.69 -0.52 -7.61
C GLU A 24 15.20 -0.53 -8.02
N LEU A 25 14.86 0.05 -9.18
CA LEU A 25 13.48 0.06 -9.67
C LEU A 25 12.95 -1.36 -9.94
N ARG A 26 13.81 -2.28 -10.41
CA ARG A 26 13.45 -3.68 -10.63
C ARG A 26 13.26 -4.42 -9.31
N GLU A 27 14.15 -4.21 -8.34
CA GLU A 27 14.02 -4.77 -7.00
C GLU A 27 12.74 -4.31 -6.33
N GLN A 28 12.42 -3.01 -6.42
CA GLN A 28 11.15 -2.47 -5.93
C GLN A 28 9.94 -3.18 -6.54
N ARG A 29 9.93 -3.44 -7.86
CA ARG A 29 8.81 -4.14 -8.51
C ARG A 29 8.69 -5.59 -8.03
N ALA A 30 9.81 -6.29 -7.89
CA ALA A 30 9.82 -7.66 -7.38
C ALA A 30 9.33 -7.73 -5.93
N GLU A 31 9.73 -6.77 -5.10
CA GLU A 31 9.26 -6.61 -3.73
C GLU A 31 7.75 -6.35 -3.68
N GLU A 32 7.25 -5.38 -4.46
CA GLU A 32 5.82 -5.04 -4.51
C GLU A 32 4.95 -6.21 -5.02
N ALA A 33 5.49 -7.04 -5.93
CA ALA A 33 4.83 -8.27 -6.38
C ALA A 33 4.69 -9.32 -5.25
N THR A 34 5.71 -9.41 -4.40
CA THR A 34 5.80 -10.41 -3.31
C THR A 34 5.03 -9.97 -2.06
N ASN A 35 5.10 -8.68 -1.71
CA ASN A 35 4.56 -8.11 -0.48
C ASN A 35 3.10 -7.67 -0.60
N MET A 36 2.25 -8.55 -1.16
CA MET A 36 0.81 -8.31 -1.30
C MET A 36 0.00 -9.04 -0.23
N PHE A 37 -0.82 -8.31 0.53
CA PHE A 37 -1.60 -8.84 1.64
C PHE A 37 -3.10 -8.62 1.51
N VAL A 38 -3.86 -9.71 1.45
CA VAL A 38 -5.34 -9.68 1.44
C VAL A 38 -5.97 -10.01 2.80
N SER A 39 -5.15 -10.09 3.86
CA SER A 39 -5.58 -10.45 5.21
C SER A 39 -4.79 -9.68 6.26
N VAL A 40 -5.51 -9.15 7.26
CA VAL A 40 -4.94 -8.47 8.43
C VAL A 40 -4.04 -9.44 9.20
N LYS A 41 -4.45 -10.70 9.33
CA LYS A 41 -3.64 -11.71 10.01
C LYS A 41 -2.28 -11.88 9.32
N LYS A 42 -2.26 -12.03 8.00
CA LYS A 42 -1.03 -12.29 7.23
C LYS A 42 -0.05 -11.11 7.29
N ILE A 43 -0.51 -9.88 7.04
CA ILE A 43 0.37 -8.70 7.11
C ILE A 43 0.91 -8.47 8.53
N ARG A 44 0.11 -8.80 9.54
CA ARG A 44 0.51 -8.72 10.94
C ARG A 44 1.54 -9.76 11.32
N ASP A 45 1.40 -10.98 10.81
CA ASP A 45 2.38 -12.04 11.03
C ASP A 45 3.69 -11.70 10.28
N PHE A 46 3.62 -11.19 9.05
CA PHE A 46 4.78 -10.64 8.31
C PHE A 46 5.50 -9.53 9.09
N ALA A 47 4.78 -8.51 9.54
CA ALA A 47 5.38 -7.39 10.28
C ALA A 47 6.03 -7.82 11.62
N LYS A 48 5.58 -8.93 12.21
CA LYS A 48 6.18 -9.50 13.43
C LYS A 48 7.43 -10.32 13.15
N THR A 49 7.40 -11.14 12.11
CA THR A 49 8.49 -12.05 11.77
C THR A 49 9.62 -11.31 11.09
N GLU A 50 9.30 -10.56 10.03
CA GLU A 50 10.30 -9.93 9.17
C GLU A 50 10.76 -8.57 9.69
N GLN A 51 9.96 -7.88 10.52
CA GLN A 51 10.24 -6.53 11.03
C GLN A 51 10.76 -5.60 9.92
N PRO A 52 9.95 -5.39 8.86
CA PRO A 52 10.40 -4.74 7.64
C PRO A 52 10.93 -3.33 7.91
N ALA A 53 11.99 -2.95 7.19
CA ALA A 53 12.52 -1.58 7.22
C ALA A 53 11.46 -0.58 6.72
N GLU A 54 11.59 0.70 7.09
CA GLU A 54 10.63 1.72 6.67
C GLU A 54 10.58 1.95 5.16
N THR A 55 11.63 1.54 4.44
CA THR A 55 11.76 1.60 2.97
C THR A 55 10.99 0.48 2.25
N VAL A 56 10.66 -0.62 2.96
CA VAL A 56 9.93 -1.76 2.42
C VAL A 56 8.48 -1.36 2.17
N ASN A 57 8.03 -1.56 0.95
CA ASN A 57 6.69 -1.23 0.51
C ASN A 57 5.86 -2.51 0.43
N VAL A 58 4.64 -2.45 0.96
CA VAL A 58 3.67 -3.52 0.83
C VAL A 58 2.41 -3.02 0.16
N SER A 59 1.65 -3.93 -0.41
CA SER A 59 0.33 -3.66 -0.94
C SER A 59 -0.73 -4.44 -0.17
N THR A 60 -1.94 -3.88 -0.05
CA THR A 60 -3.02 -4.51 0.72
C THR A 60 -4.38 -4.34 0.05
N ILE A 61 -5.17 -5.42 -0.02
CA ILE A 61 -6.57 -5.38 -0.46
C ILE A 61 -7.47 -5.75 0.72
N MET A 62 -8.21 -4.78 1.26
CA MET A 62 -8.96 -4.94 2.51
C MET A 62 -10.27 -4.15 2.51
N CYS A 63 -11.14 -4.47 3.48
CA CYS A 63 -12.41 -3.79 3.68
C CYS A 63 -12.25 -2.68 4.73
N VAL A 64 -12.80 -1.49 4.45
CA VAL A 64 -12.81 -0.38 5.40
C VAL A 64 -13.86 -0.63 6.48
N LEU A 65 -13.41 -0.67 7.73
CA LEU A 65 -14.28 -0.68 8.90
C LEU A 65 -14.86 0.72 9.12
N ASP A 66 -13.98 1.70 9.26
CA ASP A 66 -14.29 3.11 9.43
C ASP A 66 -13.14 3.97 8.91
N SER A 67 -13.40 5.27 8.76
CA SER A 67 -12.36 6.24 8.49
C SER A 67 -12.69 7.58 9.14
N GLU A 68 -11.66 8.29 9.52
CA GLU A 68 -11.76 9.64 10.08
C GLU A 68 -10.73 10.57 9.44
N ARG A 69 -11.05 11.87 9.47
CA ARG A 69 -10.12 12.90 9.01
C ARG A 69 -9.09 13.17 10.10
N LEU A 70 -7.82 13.33 9.71
CA LEU A 70 -6.79 13.78 10.65
C LEU A 70 -7.06 15.24 11.06
N GLU A 71 -6.74 15.61 12.30
CA GLU A 71 -6.98 16.95 12.86
C GLU A 71 -6.31 18.07 12.04
N ASN A 72 -5.13 17.79 11.48
CA ASN A 72 -4.41 18.74 10.62
C ASN A 72 -5.02 18.89 9.21
N ASN A 73 -6.11 18.18 8.90
CA ASN A 73 -6.76 18.14 7.60
C ASN A 73 -5.83 17.80 6.43
N ARG A 74 -4.74 17.06 6.66
CA ARG A 74 -3.79 16.63 5.61
C ARG A 74 -3.84 15.14 5.30
N GLY A 75 -4.85 14.43 5.79
CA GLY A 75 -5.00 13.01 5.52
C GLY A 75 -6.20 12.40 6.24
N SER A 76 -6.32 11.09 6.11
CA SER A 76 -7.34 10.29 6.77
C SER A 76 -6.70 9.12 7.50
N ARG A 77 -7.22 8.79 8.67
CA ARG A 77 -6.95 7.51 9.33
C ARG A 77 -8.03 6.53 8.91
N VAL A 78 -7.62 5.37 8.44
CA VAL A 78 -8.49 4.33 7.89
C VAL A 78 -8.24 3.04 8.67
N ASN A 79 -9.30 2.49 9.26
CA ASN A 79 -9.22 1.20 9.93
C ASN A 79 -9.70 0.12 8.95
N LEU A 80 -8.83 -0.83 8.65
CA LEU A 80 -9.06 -1.90 7.69
C LEU A 80 -9.23 -3.24 8.40
N VAL A 81 -10.13 -4.04 7.86
CA VAL A 81 -10.43 -5.40 8.29
C VAL A 81 -10.40 -6.35 7.09
N GLU A 82 -10.50 -7.64 7.38
CA GLU A 82 -10.56 -8.70 6.38
C GLU A 82 -11.55 -8.41 5.25
N GLY A 83 -11.09 -8.49 3.99
CA GLY A 83 -11.89 -8.07 2.83
C GLY A 83 -13.22 -8.81 2.67
N TYR A 84 -13.26 -10.10 3.02
CA TYR A 84 -14.48 -10.91 2.98
C TYR A 84 -15.57 -10.47 3.98
N MET A 85 -15.23 -9.61 4.95
CA MET A 85 -16.19 -9.05 5.90
C MET A 85 -17.06 -7.94 5.31
N GLN A 86 -16.81 -7.51 4.07
CA GLN A 86 -17.60 -6.48 3.35
C GLN A 86 -19.11 -6.64 3.54
N ARG A 87 -19.68 -7.83 3.26
CA ARG A 87 -21.12 -8.09 3.35
C ARG A 87 -21.65 -8.12 4.79
N HIS A 88 -20.77 -8.28 5.77
CA HIS A 88 -21.08 -8.43 7.18
C HIS A 88 -20.57 -7.27 8.04
N ILE A 89 -20.12 -6.17 7.42
CA ILE A 89 -19.32 -5.13 8.08
C ILE A 89 -20.05 -4.53 9.29
N LYS A 90 -21.35 -4.26 9.17
CA LYS A 90 -22.17 -3.71 10.26
C LYS A 90 -22.27 -4.64 11.47
N CYS A 91 -22.35 -5.96 11.23
CA CYS A 91 -22.40 -6.95 12.31
C CYS A 91 -21.02 -7.10 12.96
N TYR A 92 -19.97 -7.07 12.14
CA TYR A 92 -18.59 -7.16 12.59
C TYR A 92 -18.18 -5.97 13.45
N GLU A 93 -18.47 -4.74 13.00
CA GLU A 93 -18.23 -3.50 13.74
C GLU A 93 -18.87 -3.54 15.13
N LYS A 94 -20.17 -3.88 15.21
CA LYS A 94 -20.88 -4.04 16.49
C LYS A 94 -20.26 -5.09 17.40
N THR A 95 -19.69 -6.15 16.82
CA THR A 95 -19.06 -7.24 17.57
C THR A 95 -17.70 -6.80 18.10
N LEU A 96 -16.89 -6.12 17.28
CA LEU A 96 -15.61 -5.53 17.67
C LEU A 96 -15.79 -4.50 18.80
N ALA A 97 -16.83 -3.67 18.72
CA ALA A 97 -17.13 -2.66 19.75
C ALA A 97 -17.45 -3.24 21.13
N ARG A 98 -17.83 -4.53 21.21
CA ARG A 98 -18.09 -5.25 22.48
C ARG A 98 -16.87 -5.97 23.04
N MET A 99 -15.80 -6.07 22.25
CA MET A 99 -14.54 -6.68 22.71
C MET A 99 -13.74 -5.68 23.55
N ASP A 100 -12.86 -6.20 24.40
CA ASP A 100 -11.82 -5.36 24.97
C ASP A 100 -10.91 -4.82 23.85
N LYS A 101 -10.35 -3.63 24.08
CA LYS A 101 -9.59 -2.89 23.08
C LYS A 101 -8.39 -3.68 22.54
N PHE A 102 -7.69 -4.42 23.41
CA PHE A 102 -6.50 -5.16 23.00
C PHE A 102 -6.83 -6.27 21.98
N ARG A 103 -7.98 -6.94 22.16
CA ARG A 103 -8.45 -7.98 21.22
C ARG A 103 -9.05 -7.40 19.94
N SER A 104 -9.75 -6.26 19.99
CA SER A 104 -10.27 -5.62 18.78
C SER A 104 -9.12 -5.06 17.92
N ASP A 105 -8.13 -4.44 18.55
CA ASP A 105 -6.98 -3.82 17.86
C ASP A 105 -6.14 -4.87 17.09
N ALA A 106 -6.07 -6.10 17.58
CA ALA A 106 -5.39 -7.21 16.90
C ALA A 106 -6.06 -7.63 15.57
N ARG A 107 -7.25 -7.13 15.27
CA ARG A 107 -8.07 -7.48 14.09
C ARG A 107 -8.14 -6.36 13.06
N VAL A 108 -7.48 -5.23 13.34
CA VAL A 108 -7.53 -4.02 12.53
C VAL A 108 -6.11 -3.68 12.05
N LEU A 109 -5.99 -3.40 10.76
CA LEU A 109 -4.85 -2.68 10.21
C LEU A 109 -5.21 -1.19 10.16
N LYS A 110 -4.42 -0.35 10.82
CA LYS A 110 -4.63 1.10 10.86
C LYS A 110 -3.72 1.78 9.85
N LEU A 111 -4.28 2.36 8.80
CA LEU A 111 -3.50 3.11 7.82
C LEU A 111 -3.70 4.62 7.99
N THR A 112 -2.59 5.34 7.93
CA THR A 112 -2.60 6.80 7.77
C THR A 112 -2.41 7.11 6.29
N VAL A 113 -3.44 7.65 5.65
CA VAL A 113 -3.41 8.03 4.24
C VAL A 113 -3.26 9.53 4.15
N TRP A 114 -2.08 9.99 3.73
CA TRP A 114 -1.81 11.41 3.52
C TRP A 114 -2.41 11.89 2.20
N ASP A 115 -2.95 13.11 2.20
CA ASP A 115 -3.50 13.72 1.01
C ASP A 115 -2.42 14.28 0.08
N PRO A 116 -2.70 14.34 -1.24
CA PRO A 116 -1.88 15.13 -2.14
C PRO A 116 -2.03 16.62 -1.81
N LYS A 117 -0.98 17.40 -2.13
CA LYS A 117 -0.88 18.83 -1.80
C LYS A 117 -2.11 19.67 -2.23
N ASN A 118 -2.84 19.26 -3.27
CA ASN A 118 -3.92 20.06 -3.90
C ASN A 118 -5.33 19.44 -3.78
N ARG A 119 -5.62 18.67 -2.72
CA ARG A 119 -6.94 18.00 -2.61
C ARG A 119 -8.05 18.92 -2.09
N SER A 120 -9.26 18.79 -2.66
CA SER A 120 -10.49 19.38 -2.11
C SER A 120 -10.99 18.63 -0.87
N VAL A 121 -11.35 19.41 0.16
CA VAL A 121 -11.36 19.01 1.58
C VAL A 121 -12.69 18.39 2.05
N GLY A 122 -13.66 18.17 1.15
CA GLY A 122 -15.08 18.10 1.56
C GLY A 122 -15.70 16.73 1.86
N LYS A 123 -15.10 15.60 1.44
CA LYS A 123 -15.71 14.27 1.62
C LYS A 123 -14.73 13.21 2.15
N PRO A 124 -15.16 12.35 3.09
CA PRO A 124 -14.41 11.14 3.43
C PRO A 124 -14.12 10.34 2.16
N ARG A 125 -12.83 10.05 1.93
CA ARG A 125 -12.40 9.29 0.74
C ARG A 125 -12.88 7.83 0.80
N PHE A 126 -13.06 7.31 2.01
CA PHE A 126 -13.24 5.90 2.27
C PHE A 126 -14.61 5.65 2.89
N ARG A 127 -15.36 4.72 2.29
CA ARG A 127 -16.68 4.33 2.79
C ARG A 127 -16.56 3.08 3.65
N SER A 128 -17.23 3.06 4.80
CA SER A 128 -17.38 1.82 5.58
C SER A 128 -18.01 0.73 4.71
N GLY A 129 -17.42 -0.46 4.74
CA GLY A 129 -17.77 -1.58 3.86
C GLY A 129 -17.18 -1.50 2.44
N GLY A 130 -16.50 -0.41 2.06
CA GLY A 130 -15.81 -0.35 0.78
C GLY A 130 -14.56 -1.22 0.79
N VAL A 131 -14.25 -1.86 -0.35
CA VAL A 131 -13.04 -2.65 -0.53
C VAL A 131 -12.05 -1.82 -1.32
N TYR A 132 -10.85 -1.68 -0.80
CA TYR A 132 -9.80 -0.87 -1.40
C TYR A 132 -8.49 -1.63 -1.47
N GLU A 133 -7.77 -1.42 -2.56
CA GLU A 133 -6.34 -1.68 -2.62
C GLU A 133 -5.57 -0.44 -2.19
N PHE A 134 -4.53 -0.64 -1.38
CA PHE A 134 -3.55 0.37 -1.03
C PHE A 134 -2.18 -0.16 -1.46
N LYS A 135 -1.56 0.48 -2.45
CA LYS A 135 -0.19 0.21 -2.90
C LYS A 135 0.79 1.14 -2.17
N LYS A 136 2.05 0.71 -2.03
CA LYS A 136 3.12 1.45 -1.34
C LYS A 136 2.78 1.85 0.10
N VAL A 137 2.19 0.91 0.84
CA VAL A 137 2.08 1.01 2.29
C VAL A 137 3.47 0.78 2.88
N HIS A 138 3.95 1.76 3.65
CA HIS A 138 5.27 1.73 4.26
C HIS A 138 5.19 1.99 5.77
N SER A 139 6.35 1.98 6.43
CA SER A 139 6.49 2.25 7.88
C SER A 139 5.58 1.38 8.75
N LEU A 140 5.48 0.08 8.43
CA LEU A 140 4.68 -0.87 9.20
C LEU A 140 5.23 -1.04 10.61
N LYS A 141 4.43 -0.72 11.63
CA LYS A 141 4.84 -0.82 13.03
C LYS A 141 3.70 -1.15 13.98
N PHE A 142 4.04 -1.86 15.05
CA PHE A 142 3.09 -2.10 16.14
C PHE A 142 3.09 -0.94 17.13
N TYR A 143 1.90 -0.49 17.50
CA TYR A 143 1.69 0.43 18.60
C TYR A 143 0.51 -0.06 19.45
N HIS A 144 0.78 -0.38 20.71
CA HIS A 144 -0.17 -1.05 21.62
C HIS A 144 -0.95 -2.19 20.93
N ASN A 145 -0.24 -3.12 20.28
CA ASN A 145 -0.79 -4.30 19.59
C ASN A 145 -1.65 -4.01 18.34
N THR A 146 -1.84 -2.74 17.96
CA THR A 146 -2.40 -2.37 16.65
C THR A 146 -1.27 -2.30 15.63
N LEU A 147 -1.40 -2.99 14.51
CA LEU A 147 -0.50 -2.78 13.37
C LEU A 147 -0.89 -1.47 12.66
N GLN A 148 0.08 -0.60 12.47
CA GLN A 148 -0.10 0.68 11.80
C GLN A 148 0.81 0.78 10.58
N GLY A 149 0.37 1.50 9.55
CA GLY A 149 1.16 1.81 8.36
C GLY A 149 0.78 3.16 7.78
N CYS A 150 1.53 3.59 6.77
CA CYS A 150 1.35 4.87 6.11
C CYS A 150 1.27 4.70 4.59
N VAL A 151 0.45 5.53 3.95
CA VAL A 151 0.44 5.70 2.50
C VAL A 151 0.57 7.18 2.21
N GLN A 152 1.59 7.55 1.45
CA GLN A 152 1.75 8.92 1.00
C GLN A 152 1.18 9.07 -0.41
N ALA A 153 0.01 9.72 -0.53
CA ALA A 153 -0.47 10.13 -1.85
C ALA A 153 0.31 11.37 -2.31
N VAL A 154 1.52 11.18 -2.83
CA VAL A 154 2.36 12.27 -3.34
C VAL A 154 1.86 12.69 -4.74
N GLY A 155 1.68 14.00 -4.93
CA GLY A 155 1.53 14.63 -6.26
C GLY A 155 0.11 14.64 -6.85
N ALA A 156 -0.09 15.52 -7.83
CA ALA A 156 -1.19 15.38 -8.78
C ALA A 156 -0.73 14.33 -9.82
N ALA A 157 -1.52 13.27 -10.04
CA ALA A 157 -1.31 12.18 -11.02
C ALA A 157 -0.71 10.84 -10.53
N ASN A 158 -1.08 10.33 -9.35
CA ASN A 158 -1.01 8.88 -9.09
C ASN A 158 -2.41 8.28 -8.91
N PRO A 159 -3.17 8.03 -10.00
CA PRO A 159 -4.49 7.40 -9.94
C PRO A 159 -4.46 5.93 -9.48
N GLY A 160 -3.29 5.29 -9.34
CA GLY A 160 -3.16 3.85 -9.07
C GLY A 160 -2.72 3.42 -7.66
N LEU A 161 -2.42 4.34 -6.74
CA LEU A 161 -1.98 3.94 -5.39
C LEU A 161 -3.12 3.44 -4.50
N ILE A 162 -4.33 3.91 -4.77
CA ILE A 162 -5.51 3.57 -3.99
C ILE A 162 -6.67 3.38 -4.96
N GLU A 163 -7.11 2.13 -5.09
CA GLU A 163 -8.19 1.73 -5.98
C GLU A 163 -9.37 1.20 -5.17
N GLU A 164 -10.60 1.56 -5.58
CA GLU A 164 -11.83 1.03 -4.98
C GLU A 164 -12.41 -0.07 -5.87
N PHE A 165 -12.78 -1.19 -5.26
CA PHE A 165 -13.41 -2.31 -5.94
C PHE A 165 -14.88 -2.45 -5.54
N PRO A 166 -15.75 -2.92 -6.46
CA PRO A 166 -17.15 -3.16 -6.14
C PRO A 166 -17.31 -4.23 -5.05
N ASP A 167 -16.47 -5.27 -5.09
CA ASP A 167 -16.42 -6.29 -4.06
C ASP A 167 -15.05 -6.95 -3.92
N PHE A 168 -14.88 -7.71 -2.83
CA PHE A 168 -13.63 -8.41 -2.53
C PHE A 168 -13.27 -9.50 -3.57
N ALA A 169 -14.24 -10.08 -4.26
CA ALA A 169 -13.95 -11.06 -5.31
C ALA A 169 -13.46 -10.38 -6.59
N ALA A 170 -13.99 -9.22 -6.94
CA ALA A 170 -13.51 -8.38 -8.03
C ALA A 170 -12.07 -7.92 -7.76
N ALA A 171 -11.76 -7.47 -6.55
CA ALA A 171 -10.40 -7.06 -6.18
C ALA A 171 -9.38 -8.19 -6.34
N LYS A 172 -9.69 -9.40 -5.87
CA LYS A 172 -8.82 -10.57 -6.06
C LYS A 172 -8.64 -10.96 -7.53
N ARG A 173 -9.69 -10.84 -8.35
CA ARG A 173 -9.62 -11.11 -9.80
C ARG A 173 -8.74 -10.10 -10.51
N ALA A 174 -8.92 -8.81 -10.23
CA ALA A 174 -8.10 -7.74 -10.78
C ALA A 174 -6.61 -7.96 -10.47
N ARG A 175 -6.29 -8.35 -9.22
CA ARG A 175 -4.92 -8.67 -8.85
C ARG A 175 -4.35 -9.89 -9.58
N LEU A 176 -5.16 -10.94 -9.76
CA LEU A 176 -4.71 -12.12 -10.50
C LEU A 176 -4.39 -11.78 -11.97
N SER A 177 -5.19 -10.89 -12.59
CA SER A 177 -4.92 -10.45 -13.96
C SER A 177 -3.67 -9.58 -14.09
N GLU A 178 -3.35 -8.74 -13.10
CA GLU A 178 -2.10 -7.96 -13.09
C GLU A 178 -0.87 -8.87 -13.03
N LEU A 179 -0.91 -9.93 -12.20
CA LEU A 179 0.19 -10.90 -12.09
C LEU A 179 0.42 -11.67 -13.38
N THR A 180 -0.63 -11.95 -14.15
CA THR A 180 -0.50 -12.63 -15.45
C THR A 180 0.03 -11.71 -16.54
N SER A 181 -0.34 -10.42 -16.54
CA SER A 181 0.15 -9.47 -17.54
C SER A 181 1.62 -9.11 -17.40
N ASP A 182 2.14 -9.10 -16.17
CA ASP A 182 3.56 -8.82 -15.93
C ASP A 182 4.45 -10.02 -16.34
N GLY A 183 3.95 -11.25 -16.23
CA GLY A 183 4.66 -12.46 -16.66
C GLY A 183 4.77 -12.62 -18.18
N ASP A 184 3.77 -12.16 -18.93
CA ASP A 184 3.76 -12.25 -20.40
C ASP A 184 4.67 -11.19 -21.08
N MET A 185 5.16 -10.20 -20.33
CA MET A 185 6.09 -9.17 -20.85
C MET A 185 7.57 -9.55 -20.72
N GLU A 186 7.91 -10.60 -19.96
CA GLU A 186 9.30 -11.11 -19.88
C GLU A 186 9.66 -12.12 -20.99
N GLU A 187 8.68 -12.72 -21.68
CA GLU A 187 8.93 -13.68 -22.79
C GLU A 187 9.06 -13.04 -24.18
N ALA A 188 9.03 -11.71 -24.30
CA ALA A 188 9.09 -11.01 -25.60
C ALA A 188 10.45 -10.37 -25.94
N GLN A 189 11.53 -10.77 -25.25
CA GLN A 189 12.91 -10.36 -25.57
C GLN A 189 13.85 -11.57 -25.56
N GLU A 190 13.68 -12.49 -26.52
CA GLU A 190 14.75 -13.36 -27.01
C GLU A 190 14.90 -13.21 -28.53
#